data_AF-A0A3D4P0D5-F1
#
_entry.id   AF-A0A3D4P0D5-F1
#
_cell.length_a   1.000
_cell.length_b   1.000
_cell.length_c   1.000
_cell.angle_alpha   90.00
_cell.angle_beta   90.00
_cell.angle_gamma   90.00
#
_symmetry.space_group_name_H-M   'P 1'
#
loop_
_entity.id
_entity.type
_entity.pdbx_description
1 polymer ?
#
loop_
_entity_poly.entity_id
_entity_poly.type
_entity_poly.pdbx_seq_one_letter_code
_entity_poly.pdbx_strand_id
1 'polypeptide(L)' 'MKCPRCQNDNPEGTRFCGRCGRELAGSGDTAASGTATFQTPSRGLERGTTFARRFEIIEEIGKGGMGTVYKA' A
#
# COMPACT_ATOMS: atom_id res chain seq x y z
N MET A 1 -2.88 7.71 -29.19
CA MET A 1 -1.72 6.90 -28.71
C MET A 1 -2.09 5.42 -28.62
N LYS A 2 -1.27 4.57 -29.22
CA LYS A 2 -1.58 3.13 -29.35
C LYS A 2 -1.13 2.36 -28.11
N CYS A 3 -2.03 1.54 -27.56
CA CYS A 3 -1.71 0.70 -26.41
C CYS A 3 -0.71 -0.41 -26.82
N PRO A 4 0.43 -0.59 -26.12
CA PRO A 4 1.40 -1.62 -26.46
C PRO A 4 0.90 -3.05 -26.19
N ARG A 5 -0.16 -3.23 -25.38
CA ARG A 5 -0.71 -4.54 -25.01
C ARG A 5 -1.78 -5.03 -25.97
N CYS A 6 -2.82 -4.21 -26.20
CA CYS A 6 -3.99 -4.62 -26.97
C CYS A 6 -4.15 -3.85 -28.28
N GLN A 7 -3.20 -2.98 -28.60
CA GLN A 7 -3.16 -2.19 -29.84
C GLN A 7 -4.36 -1.25 -30.05
N ASN A 8 -5.19 -1.06 -29.03
CA ASN A 8 -6.28 -0.09 -29.06
C ASN A 8 -5.71 1.33 -29.20
N ASP A 9 -6.35 2.18 -30.00
CA ASP A 9 -6.03 3.60 -30.06
C ASP A 9 -6.73 4.33 -28.91
N ASN A 10 -5.97 5.09 -28.13
CA ASN A 10 -6.47 5.83 -26.98
C ASN A 10 -6.18 7.33 -27.19
N PRO A 11 -7.06 8.24 -26.78
CA PRO A 11 -6.79 9.67 -26.83
C PRO A 11 -5.46 10.04 -26.16
N GLU A 12 -4.80 11.08 -26.65
CA GLU A 12 -3.57 11.58 -26.03
C GLU A 12 -3.86 12.11 -24.61
N GLY A 13 -2.94 11.86 -23.68
CA GLY A 13 -3.13 12.18 -22.25
C GLY A 13 -3.85 11.11 -21.43
N THR A 14 -4.32 10.01 -22.03
CA THR A 14 -4.90 8.89 -21.27
C THR A 14 -3.85 8.12 -20.47
N ARG A 15 -4.08 7.95 -19.16
CA ARG A 15 -3.17 7.23 -18.26
C ARG A 15 -3.28 5.71 -18.37
N PHE A 16 -4.48 5.22 -18.66
CA PHE A 16 -4.79 3.80 -18.77
C PHE A 16 -5.52 3.53 -20.09
N CYS A 17 -5.30 2.35 -20.65
CA CYS A 17 -6.00 1.90 -21.83
C CYS A 17 -7.47 1.60 -21.54
N GLY A 18 -8.39 2.27 -22.24
CA GLY A 18 -9.83 2.08 -22.07
C GLY A 18 -10.36 0.68 -22.45
N ARG A 19 -9.54 -0.15 -23.10
CA ARG A 19 -9.93 -1.51 -23.51
C ARG A 19 -9.36 -2.62 -22.62
N CYS A 20 -8.12 -2.49 -22.16
CA CYS A 20 -7.44 -3.57 -21.41
C CYS A 20 -6.90 -3.16 -20.04
N GLY A 21 -7.11 -1.90 -19.63
CA GLY A 21 -6.70 -1.38 -18.32
C GLY A 21 -5.20 -1.18 -18.13
N ARG A 22 -4.37 -1.43 -19.15
CA ARG A 22 -2.91 -1.27 -19.05
C ARG A 22 -2.53 0.22 -18.99
N GLU A 23 -1.62 0.57 -18.08
CA GLU A 23 -1.00 1.90 -18.03
C GLU A 23 -0.26 2.24 -19.32
N LEU A 24 -0.47 3.47 -19.80
CA LEU A 24 0.17 4.01 -20.99
C LEU A 24 1.28 4.99 -20.57
N ALA A 25 2.49 4.79 -21.11
CA ALA A 25 3.72 5.47 -20.68
C ALA A 25 3.80 6.99 -20.96
N GLY A 26 2.70 7.63 -21.34
CA GLY A 26 2.63 9.07 -21.67
C GLY A 26 2.22 9.97 -20.51
N SER A 27 1.94 9.40 -19.33
CA SER A 27 1.60 10.16 -18.13
C SER A 27 2.88 10.42 -17.36
N GLY A 28 3.55 11.53 -17.68
CA GLY A 28 4.77 11.99 -17.01
C GLY A 28 4.54 12.40 -15.56
N ASP A 29 4.14 11.46 -14.73
CA ASP A 29 4.28 11.48 -13.28
C ASP A 29 4.57 10.05 -12.85
N THR A 30 5.85 9.69 -12.93
CA THR A 30 6.43 8.56 -12.21
C THR A 30 6.48 8.92 -10.72
N ALA A 31 5.33 9.16 -10.13
CA ALA A 31 5.12 9.02 -8.72
C ALA A 31 4.10 7.90 -8.62
N ALA A 32 4.56 6.74 -8.15
CA ALA A 32 3.66 5.76 -7.57
C ALA A 32 2.68 6.56 -6.70
N SER A 33 1.41 6.59 -7.10
CA SER A 33 0.34 7.18 -6.31
C SER A 33 0.03 6.27 -5.12
N GLY A 34 1.08 5.71 -4.50
CA GLY A 34 1.00 5.20 -3.15
C GLY A 34 0.84 6.41 -2.28
N THR A 35 -0.29 6.51 -1.60
CA THR A 35 -0.38 7.27 -0.38
C THR A 35 0.64 6.64 0.57
N ALA A 36 1.86 7.19 0.60
CA ALA A 36 2.88 6.79 1.57
C ALA A 36 2.37 7.22 2.94
N THR A 37 1.60 6.34 3.58
CA THR A 37 1.28 6.48 5.00
C THR A 37 2.62 6.46 5.73
N PHE A 38 2.84 7.44 6.59
CA PHE A 38 3.98 7.44 7.50
C PHE A 38 4.11 6.04 8.10
N GLN A 39 5.15 5.31 7.72
CA GLN A 39 5.48 4.08 8.40
C GLN A 39 6.00 4.50 9.76
N THR A 40 5.10 4.52 10.75
CA THR A 40 5.51 4.61 12.13
C THR A 40 6.48 3.46 12.35
N PRO A 41 7.75 3.71 12.69
CA PRO A 41 8.61 2.64 13.17
C PRO A 41 8.12 2.35 14.58
N SER A 42 6.99 1.63 14.69
CA SER A 42 6.61 1.02 15.94
C SER A 42 7.60 -0.11 16.16
N ARG A 43 8.70 0.20 16.85
CA ARG A 43 9.34 -0.84 17.67
C ARG A 43 8.17 -1.51 18.41
N GLY A 44 7.95 -2.78 18.10
CA GLY A 44 6.79 -3.51 18.57
C GLY A 44 6.67 -3.43 20.09
N LEU A 45 5.48 -3.65 20.63
CA LEU A 45 5.31 -3.66 22.07
C LEU A 45 6.07 -4.86 22.66
N GLU A 46 6.96 -4.59 23.61
CA GLU A 46 7.72 -5.63 24.30
C GLU A 46 6.81 -6.41 25.25
N ARG A 47 7.10 -7.70 25.44
CA ARG A 47 6.38 -8.53 26.41
C ARG A 47 6.48 -7.94 27.82
N GLY A 48 5.38 -7.95 28.56
CA GLY A 48 5.25 -7.33 29.88
C GLY A 48 4.92 -5.83 29.83
N THR A 49 4.91 -5.21 28.66
CA THR A 49 4.45 -3.82 28.53
C THR A 49 2.96 -3.74 28.83
N THR A 50 2.54 -2.77 29.66
CA THR A 50 1.12 -2.48 29.85
C THR A 50 0.63 -1.45 28.83
N PHE A 51 -0.12 -1.89 27.82
CA PHE A 51 -0.78 -1.05 26.83
C PHE A 51 -2.07 -0.43 27.38
N ALA A 52 -2.26 0.86 27.16
CA ALA A 52 -3.41 1.65 27.62
C ALA A 52 -3.74 1.46 29.12
N ARG A 53 -2.72 1.13 29.94
CA ARG A 53 -2.84 0.82 31.37
C ARG A 53 -3.83 -0.31 31.71
N ARG A 54 -4.15 -1.19 30.76
CA ARG A 54 -5.19 -2.21 30.92
C ARG A 54 -4.80 -3.59 30.40
N PHE A 55 -3.94 -3.65 29.38
CA PHE A 55 -3.60 -4.88 28.68
C PHE A 55 -2.10 -5.13 28.80
N GLU A 56 -1.69 -6.29 29.30
CA GLU A 56 -0.29 -6.66 29.40
C GLU A 56 0.11 -7.48 28.18
N ILE A 57 1.09 -7.03 27.41
CA ILE A 57 1.48 -7.71 26.17
C ILE A 57 2.19 -9.03 26.49
N ILE A 58 1.66 -10.15 25.98
CA ILE A 58 2.21 -11.51 26.21
C ILE A 58 3.07 -11.95 25.03
N GLU A 59 2.56 -11.83 23.81
CA GLU A 59 3.25 -12.28 22.59
C GLU A 59 2.68 -11.59 21.35
N GLU A 60 3.50 -11.49 20.30
CA GLU A 60 3.05 -11.12 18.97
C GLU A 60 2.35 -12.32 18.32
N ILE A 61 1.12 -12.12 17.82
CA ILE A 61 0.34 -13.14 17.11
C ILE A 61 0.65 -13.09 15.61
N GLY A 62 0.88 -11.91 15.04
CA GLY A 62 1.27 -11.76 13.64
C GLY A 62 1.21 -10.33 13.09
N LYS A 63 1.60 -10.18 11.81
CA LYS A 63 1.68 -8.90 11.10
C LYS A 63 0.86 -8.93 9.80
N GLY A 64 0.20 -7.83 9.48
CA GLY A 64 -0.52 -7.64 8.24
C GLY A 64 -0.53 -6.18 7.79
N GLY A 65 -1.28 -5.87 6.73
CA GLY A 65 -1.36 -4.51 6.18
C GLY A 65 -1.85 -3.44 7.17
N MET A 66 -2.57 -3.85 8.23
CA MET A 66 -3.08 -2.97 9.30
C MET A 66 -2.17 -2.88 10.54
N GLY A 67 -1.00 -3.53 10.53
CA GLY A 67 -0.05 -3.50 11.64
C GLY A 67 0.17 -4.86 12.31
N THR A 68 0.59 -4.83 13.57
CA THR A 68 0.96 -6.01 14.37
C THR A 68 -0.12 -6.31 15.40
N VAL A 69 -0.51 -7.59 15.51
CA VAL A 69 -1.50 -8.07 16.47
C VAL A 69 -0.78 -8.71 17.65
N TYR A 70 -1.18 -8.36 18.87
CA TYR A 70 -0.61 -8.89 20.10
C TYR A 70 -1.67 -9.62 20.91
N LYS A 71 -1.25 -10.65 21.61
CA LYS A 71 -2.00 -11.26 22.71
C LYS A 71 -1.73 -10.45 23.96
N ALA A 72 -2.79 -10.15 24.71
CA ALA A 72 -2.69 -9.44 25.97
C ALA A 72 -3.58 -10.04 27.06
#